data_AF-A0A419HNL5-F1
#
_entry.id   AF-A0A419HNL5-F1
#
_cell.length_a   1.000
_cell.length_b   1.000
_cell.length_c   1.000
_cell.angle_alpha   90.00
_cell.angle_beta   90.00
_cell.angle_gamma   90.00
#
_symmetry.space_group_name_H-M   'P 1'
#
loop_
_entity.id
_entity.type
_entity.pdbx_description
1 polymer ?
#
loop_
_entity_poly.entity_id
_entity_poly.type
_entity_poly.pdbx_seq_one_letter_code
_entity_poly.pdbx_strand_id
1 'polypeptide(L)'
;MTEAANKALRDLIAAGRPETNNLVPLLESGQAGPRVVGALAAEQRHIVPGDQRALAALAGRSTGAVRELFQYVSDGDGAAFELLPALALGCGWTRAEFEAYEPSPGCMSYSAGLCWLSVNAEPAKAAIALLSNFAEWGEYCSRVSSVLRERHGLDATATAFLDFFGASNPELDRLAAAAIQEGLDSGAITDGDPEILRYARLLRAYEHQFWNTLAGF
;
A
#
# COMPACT_ATOMS: atom_id res chain seq x y z
N MET A 1 -10.68 18.72 4.58
CA MET A 1 -10.94 18.26 3.19
C MET A 1 -12.33 18.73 2.78
N THR A 2 -12.52 19.36 1.62
CA THR A 2 -13.88 19.70 1.19
C THR A 2 -14.66 18.42 0.94
N GLU A 3 -15.94 18.41 1.31
CA GLU A 3 -16.81 17.24 1.19
C GLU A 3 -16.91 16.72 -0.25
N ALA A 4 -16.72 17.62 -1.23
CA ALA A 4 -16.64 17.33 -2.65
C ALA A 4 -15.37 16.57 -3.07
N ALA A 5 -14.17 16.98 -2.63
CA ALA A 5 -12.92 16.27 -2.94
C ALA A 5 -12.91 14.86 -2.32
N ASN A 6 -13.44 14.76 -1.09
CA ASN A 6 -13.67 13.50 -0.39
C ASN A 6 -14.66 12.58 -1.12
N LYS A 7 -15.70 13.15 -1.73
CA LYS A 7 -16.70 12.40 -2.50
C LYS A 7 -16.13 11.97 -3.85
N ALA A 8 -15.40 12.85 -4.55
CA ALA A 8 -14.77 12.53 -5.83
C ALA A 8 -13.76 11.39 -5.69
N LEU A 9 -12.89 11.42 -4.67
CA LEU A 9 -11.95 10.33 -4.36
C LEU A 9 -12.69 9.01 -4.05
N ARG A 10 -13.76 9.06 -3.24
CA ARG A 10 -14.59 7.88 -2.92
C ARG A 10 -15.33 7.32 -4.13
N ASP A 11 -15.87 8.17 -4.99
CA ASP A 11 -16.58 7.76 -6.20
C ASP A 11 -15.60 7.19 -7.25
N LEU A 12 -14.38 7.75 -7.33
CA LEU A 12 -13.26 7.21 -8.11
C LEU A 12 -12.90 5.78 -7.67
N ILE A 13 -12.84 5.56 -6.34
CA ILE A 13 -12.57 4.26 -5.70
C ILE A 13 -13.69 3.25 -6.00
N ALA A 14 -14.96 3.67 -5.92
CA ALA A 14 -16.13 2.81 -6.12
C ALA A 14 -16.39 2.39 -7.58
N ALA A 15 -15.80 3.08 -8.57
CA ALA A 15 -16.06 2.86 -10.00
C ALA A 15 -15.26 1.67 -10.62
N GLY A 16 -14.40 1.00 -9.86
CA GLY A 16 -13.72 -0.24 -10.25
C GLY A 16 -14.58 -1.47 -9.96
N ARG A 17 -14.59 -2.48 -10.85
CA ARG A 17 -15.21 -3.78 -10.53
C ARG A 17 -14.41 -4.41 -9.37
N PRO A 18 -15.07 -5.09 -8.41
CA PRO A 18 -14.35 -5.76 -7.33
C PRO A 18 -13.62 -6.97 -7.91
N GLU A 19 -12.34 -6.81 -8.21
CA GLU A 19 -11.42 -7.94 -8.06
C GLU A 19 -11.29 -8.18 -6.55
N THR A 20 -11.45 -9.42 -6.11
CA THR A 20 -11.54 -9.73 -4.68
C THR A 20 -10.19 -10.15 -4.14
N ASN A 21 -9.83 -9.63 -2.96
CA ASN A 21 -8.75 -10.16 -2.15
C ASN A 21 -9.13 -11.58 -1.67
N ASN A 22 -8.43 -12.59 -2.16
CA ASN A 22 -8.70 -13.99 -1.82
C ASN A 22 -7.96 -14.45 -0.57
N LEU A 23 -6.85 -13.79 -0.17
CA LEU A 23 -6.04 -14.23 0.97
C LEU A 23 -6.73 -13.97 2.32
N VAL A 24 -7.28 -12.77 2.52
CA VAL A 24 -7.85 -12.38 3.81
C VAL A 24 -8.99 -13.32 4.24
N PRO A 25 -9.96 -13.69 3.37
CA PRO A 25 -10.97 -14.70 3.72
C PRO A 25 -10.39 -16.08 4.07
N LEU A 26 -9.31 -16.51 3.39
CA LEU A 26 -8.65 -17.79 3.68
C LEU A 26 -7.99 -17.77 5.07
N LEU A 27 -7.37 -16.66 5.46
CA LEU A 27 -6.82 -16.45 6.80
C LEU A 27 -7.93 -16.42 7.87
N GLU A 28 -8.99 -15.66 7.62
CA GLU A 28 -10.12 -15.51 8.56
C GLU A 28 -10.85 -16.84 8.80
N SER A 29 -10.97 -17.67 7.77
CA SER A 29 -11.58 -19.01 7.85
C SER A 29 -10.61 -20.08 8.37
N GLY A 30 -9.31 -19.78 8.49
CA GLY A 30 -8.28 -20.73 8.88
C GLY A 30 -7.87 -21.72 7.77
N GLN A 31 -8.30 -21.50 6.53
CA GLN A 31 -7.87 -22.28 5.36
C GLN A 31 -6.43 -21.93 4.94
N ALA A 32 -5.94 -20.73 5.28
CA ALA A 32 -4.54 -20.35 5.21
C ALA A 32 -3.99 -20.11 6.63
N GLY A 33 -2.75 -20.53 6.88
CA GLY A 33 -2.06 -20.37 8.15
C GLY A 33 -1.08 -19.18 8.17
N PRO A 34 -0.48 -18.84 9.33
CA PRO A 34 0.34 -17.63 9.50
C PRO A 34 1.57 -17.59 8.59
N ARG A 35 2.06 -18.74 8.10
CA ARG A 35 3.25 -18.84 7.25
C ARG A 35 3.11 -18.05 5.93
N VAL A 36 1.90 -17.91 5.38
CA VAL A 36 1.67 -17.05 4.19
C VAL A 36 1.87 -15.57 4.49
N VAL A 37 1.58 -15.12 5.73
CA VAL A 37 1.83 -13.74 6.14
C VAL A 37 3.33 -13.50 6.35
N GLY A 38 4.10 -14.54 6.69
CA GLY A 38 5.55 -14.47 6.61
C GLY A 38 6.07 -14.33 5.17
N ALA A 39 5.40 -14.94 4.19
CA ALA A 39 5.70 -14.72 2.76
C ALA A 39 5.38 -13.28 2.35
N LEU A 40 4.25 -12.72 2.81
CA LEU A 40 3.92 -11.29 2.65
C LEU A 40 5.06 -10.41 3.15
N ALA A 41 5.59 -10.67 4.35
CA ALA A 41 6.71 -9.90 4.88
C ALA A 41 7.97 -10.03 4.01
N ALA A 42 8.24 -11.22 3.47
CA ALA A 42 9.40 -11.47 2.61
C ALA A 42 9.28 -10.79 1.24
N GLU A 43 8.07 -10.74 0.66
CA GLU A 43 7.79 -9.96 -0.56
C GLU A 43 7.99 -8.46 -0.31
N GLN A 44 7.47 -7.96 0.82
CA GLN A 44 7.59 -6.55 1.20
C GLN A 44 9.05 -6.10 1.37
N ARG A 45 9.96 -7.00 1.78
CA ARG A 45 11.40 -6.72 1.84
C ARG A 45 11.99 -6.34 0.47
N HIS A 46 11.42 -6.85 -0.62
CA HIS A 46 11.85 -6.54 -1.99
C HIS A 46 11.08 -5.36 -2.60
N ILE A 47 9.81 -5.19 -2.21
CA ILE A 47 8.93 -4.12 -2.70
C ILE A 47 9.33 -2.76 -2.14
N VAL A 48 9.48 -2.64 -0.81
CA VAL A 48 9.66 -1.35 -0.13
C VAL A 48 10.86 -0.55 -0.68
N PRO A 49 12.05 -1.14 -0.91
CA PRO A 49 13.15 -0.38 -1.52
C PRO A 49 12.85 0.14 -2.94
N GLY A 50 12.02 -0.58 -3.72
CA GLY A 50 11.55 -0.13 -5.02
C GLY A 50 10.62 1.08 -4.89
N ASP A 51 9.66 0.96 -3.97
CA ASP A 51 8.63 1.98 -3.73
C ASP A 51 9.26 3.29 -3.20
N GLN A 52 10.20 3.20 -2.25
CA GLN A 52 10.95 4.36 -1.78
C GLN A 52 11.69 5.10 -2.90
N ARG A 53 12.28 4.38 -3.87
CA ARG A 53 12.95 5.01 -5.01
C ARG A 53 11.95 5.68 -5.95
N ALA A 54 10.80 5.06 -6.17
CA ALA A 54 9.73 5.63 -6.98
C ALA A 54 9.13 6.90 -6.33
N LEU A 55 8.89 6.87 -5.02
CA LEU A 55 8.44 8.02 -4.22
C LEU A 55 9.48 9.15 -4.23
N ALA A 56 10.77 8.83 -4.08
CA ALA A 56 11.85 9.82 -4.18
C ALA A 56 11.91 10.46 -5.58
N ALA A 57 11.71 9.69 -6.65
CA ALA A 57 11.66 10.23 -8.01
C ALA A 57 10.47 11.16 -8.23
N LEU A 58 9.29 10.81 -7.68
CA LEU A 58 8.10 11.68 -7.70
C LEU A 58 8.30 12.96 -6.87
N ALA A 59 8.89 12.84 -5.68
CA ALA A 59 9.24 13.98 -4.82
C ALA A 59 10.23 14.95 -5.52
N GLY A 60 11.21 14.40 -6.24
CA GLY A 60 12.19 15.18 -7.00
C GLY A 60 11.57 15.97 -8.17
N ARG A 61 10.45 15.48 -8.71
CA ARG A 61 9.69 16.10 -9.81
C ARG A 61 8.55 17.02 -9.35
N SER A 62 8.31 17.11 -8.05
CA SER A 62 7.24 17.91 -7.45
C SER A 62 7.80 18.99 -6.52
N THR A 63 6.93 19.89 -6.08
CA THR A 63 7.21 20.93 -5.08
C THR A 63 6.07 20.96 -4.06
N GLY A 64 6.17 21.84 -3.06
CA GLY A 64 5.06 22.11 -2.14
C GLY A 64 4.51 20.87 -1.44
N ALA A 65 3.18 20.85 -1.24
CA ALA A 65 2.47 19.81 -0.52
C ALA A 65 2.56 18.45 -1.23
N VAL A 66 2.65 18.41 -2.56
CA VAL A 66 2.82 17.15 -3.30
C VAL A 66 4.16 16.51 -2.97
N ARG A 67 5.24 17.30 -2.91
CA ARG A 67 6.56 16.80 -2.49
C ARG A 67 6.55 16.31 -1.05
N GLU A 68 5.98 17.10 -0.14
CA GLU A 68 5.91 16.75 1.29
C GLU A 68 5.16 15.44 1.51
N LEU A 69 4.06 15.22 0.79
CA LEU A 69 3.30 13.97 0.84
C LEU A 69 4.17 12.77 0.43
N PHE A 70 4.89 12.84 -0.70
CA PHE A 70 5.73 11.73 -1.14
C PHE A 70 6.87 11.42 -0.17
N GLN A 71 7.48 12.46 0.42
CA GLN A 71 8.52 12.29 1.44
C GLN A 71 7.95 11.59 2.68
N TYR A 72 6.79 12.05 3.15
CA TYR A 72 6.12 11.47 4.31
C TYR A 72 5.77 9.99 4.11
N VAL A 73 5.22 9.64 2.95
CA VAL A 73 4.94 8.23 2.60
C VAL A 73 6.23 7.41 2.57
N SER A 74 7.29 7.92 1.93
CA SER A 74 8.57 7.22 1.83
C SER A 74 9.24 6.99 3.20
N ASP A 75 9.10 7.92 4.13
CA ASP A 75 9.59 7.80 5.50
C ASP A 75 8.78 6.75 6.27
N GLY A 76 7.45 6.73 6.07
CA GLY A 76 6.55 5.70 6.60
C GLY A 76 6.93 4.29 6.13
N ASP A 77 7.22 4.12 4.84
CA ASP A 77 7.69 2.84 4.28
C ASP A 77 9.01 2.39 4.92
N GLY A 78 9.92 3.33 5.20
CA GLY A 78 11.18 3.05 5.89
C GLY A 78 10.96 2.55 7.32
N ALA A 79 10.03 3.18 8.06
CA ALA A 79 9.67 2.73 9.40
C ALA A 79 9.01 1.34 9.37
N ALA A 80 8.12 1.08 8.41
CA ALA A 80 7.48 -0.21 8.24
C ALA A 80 8.46 -1.32 7.85
N PHE A 81 9.47 -1.01 7.02
CA PHE A 81 10.50 -1.96 6.59
C PHE A 81 11.21 -2.65 7.76
N GLU A 82 11.52 -1.89 8.81
CA GLU A 82 12.20 -2.39 10.01
C GLU A 82 11.34 -3.39 10.82
N LEU A 83 10.02 -3.42 10.59
CA LEU A 83 9.09 -4.31 11.28
C LEU A 83 8.94 -5.68 10.58
N LEU A 84 9.37 -5.79 9.32
CA LEU A 84 9.21 -7.01 8.50
C LEU A 84 9.84 -8.26 9.11
N PRO A 85 11.07 -8.23 9.69
CA PRO A 85 11.67 -9.43 10.25
C PRO A 85 10.86 -10.02 11.42
N ALA A 86 10.29 -9.16 12.28
CA ALA A 86 9.50 -9.60 13.42
C ALA A 86 8.21 -10.31 12.96
N LEU A 87 7.55 -9.75 11.93
CA LEU A 87 6.38 -10.37 11.32
C LEU A 87 6.71 -11.75 10.73
N ALA A 88 7.77 -11.86 9.92
CA ALA A 88 8.16 -13.12 9.31
C ALA A 88 8.45 -14.22 10.35
N LEU A 89 9.26 -13.89 11.37
CA LEU A 89 9.63 -14.83 12.43
C LEU A 89 8.42 -15.26 13.27
N GLY A 90 7.55 -14.30 13.64
CA GLY A 90 6.29 -14.60 14.34
C GLY A 90 5.36 -15.51 13.55
N CYS A 91 5.44 -15.44 12.22
CA CYS A 91 4.72 -16.31 11.28
C CYS A 91 5.39 -17.66 11.00
N GLY A 92 6.43 -18.02 11.75
CA GLY A 92 7.07 -19.34 11.68
C GLY A 92 8.12 -19.47 10.58
N TRP A 93 8.62 -18.36 10.04
CA TRP A 93 9.81 -18.36 9.19
C TRP A 93 11.07 -18.36 10.04
N THR A 94 12.14 -18.94 9.51
CA THR A 94 13.48 -18.72 10.02
C THR A 94 14.09 -17.46 9.39
N ARG A 95 15.12 -16.91 10.05
CA ARG A 95 15.87 -15.78 9.50
C ARG A 95 16.50 -16.12 8.14
N ALA A 96 17.01 -17.34 7.99
CA ALA A 96 17.63 -17.80 6.75
C ALA A 96 16.62 -17.90 5.59
N GLU A 97 15.42 -18.43 5.83
CA GLU A 97 14.35 -18.46 4.83
C GLU A 97 13.94 -17.04 4.40
N PHE A 98 13.80 -16.12 5.36
CA PHE A 98 13.42 -14.73 5.08
C PHE A 98 14.48 -13.98 4.27
N GLU A 99 15.76 -14.20 4.58
CA GLU A 99 16.87 -13.54 3.87
C GLU A 99 17.11 -14.09 2.46
N ALA A 100 16.89 -15.40 2.27
CA ALA A 100 17.06 -16.11 1.01
C ALA A 100 15.81 -16.12 0.11
N TYR A 101 14.73 -15.46 0.53
CA TYR A 101 13.48 -15.41 -0.22
C TYR A 101 13.64 -14.70 -1.57
N GLU A 102 13.15 -15.33 -2.63
CA GLU A 102 13.07 -14.76 -3.98
C GLU A 102 11.66 -14.25 -4.27
N PRO A 103 11.48 -13.00 -4.72
CA PRO A 103 10.17 -12.40 -4.88
C PRO A 103 9.39 -12.99 -6.05
N SER A 104 8.07 -13.12 -5.89
CA SER A 104 7.21 -13.60 -6.95
C SER A 104 6.87 -12.47 -7.95
N PRO A 105 6.81 -12.76 -9.27
CA PRO A 105 6.41 -11.75 -10.26
C PRO A 105 5.04 -11.11 -9.98
N GLY A 106 4.12 -11.91 -9.42
CA GLY A 106 2.79 -11.44 -9.05
C GLY A 106 2.81 -10.38 -7.95
N CYS A 107 3.64 -10.56 -6.93
CA CYS A 107 3.79 -9.59 -5.85
C CYS A 107 4.57 -8.34 -6.27
N MET A 108 5.50 -8.45 -7.22
CA MET A 108 6.29 -7.31 -7.70
C MET A 108 5.53 -6.37 -8.64
N SER A 109 4.34 -6.74 -9.10
CA SER A 109 3.58 -5.97 -10.10
C SER A 109 3.21 -4.57 -9.62
N TYR A 110 2.88 -4.40 -8.33
CA TYR A 110 2.59 -3.09 -7.74
C TYR A 110 3.81 -2.17 -7.79
N SER A 111 4.95 -2.65 -7.28
CA SER A 111 6.19 -1.86 -7.25
C SER A 111 6.68 -1.51 -8.65
N ALA A 112 6.58 -2.44 -9.61
CA ALA A 112 6.87 -2.17 -11.01
C ALA A 112 5.95 -1.09 -11.60
N GLY A 113 4.65 -1.14 -11.28
CA GLY A 113 3.66 -0.13 -11.66
C GLY A 113 3.97 1.25 -11.06
N LEU A 114 4.30 1.31 -9.77
CA LEU A 114 4.68 2.55 -9.10
C LEU A 114 5.97 3.14 -9.68
N CYS A 115 6.98 2.31 -9.97
CA CYS A 115 8.19 2.73 -10.68
C CYS A 115 7.86 3.31 -12.06
N TRP A 116 6.96 2.68 -12.82
CA TRP A 116 6.50 3.22 -14.10
C TRP A 116 5.81 4.58 -13.95
N LEU A 117 4.92 4.73 -12.96
CA LEU A 117 4.27 6.01 -12.66
C LEU A 117 5.28 7.08 -12.26
N SER A 118 6.32 6.71 -11.51
CA SER A 118 7.33 7.67 -11.04
C SER A 118 8.09 8.38 -12.15
N VAL A 119 8.18 7.76 -13.33
CA VAL A 119 8.83 8.31 -14.51
C VAL A 119 7.82 9.00 -15.44
N ASN A 120 6.62 8.43 -15.59
CA ASN A 120 5.70 8.81 -16.66
C ASN A 120 4.54 9.71 -16.22
N ALA A 121 4.07 9.57 -14.98
CA ALA A 121 2.89 10.28 -14.51
C ALA A 121 3.22 11.72 -14.11
N GLU A 122 2.22 12.60 -14.21
CA GLU A 122 2.24 13.89 -13.51
C GLU A 122 2.19 13.62 -11.98
N PRO A 123 3.08 14.23 -11.16
CA PRO A 123 3.19 13.91 -9.74
C PRO A 123 1.90 14.08 -8.91
N ALA A 124 1.12 15.14 -9.09
CA ALA A 124 -0.13 15.33 -8.35
C ALA A 124 -1.17 14.25 -8.72
N LYS A 125 -1.24 13.84 -9.99
CA LYS A 125 -2.09 12.72 -10.43
C LYS A 125 -1.65 11.39 -9.82
N ALA A 126 -0.34 11.13 -9.78
CA ALA A 126 0.21 9.92 -9.16
C ALA A 126 -0.08 9.87 -7.66
N ALA A 127 0.05 10.99 -6.95
CA ALA A 127 -0.25 11.09 -5.53
C ALA A 127 -1.70 10.69 -5.23
N ILE A 128 -2.66 11.20 -6.00
CA ILE A 128 -4.09 10.90 -5.79
C ILE A 128 -4.40 9.44 -6.09
N ALA A 129 -3.82 8.90 -7.16
CA ALA A 129 -3.96 7.49 -7.49
C ALA A 129 -3.41 6.59 -6.36
N LEU A 130 -2.26 6.93 -5.78
CA LEU A 130 -1.66 6.21 -4.67
C LEU A 130 -2.53 6.25 -3.40
N LEU A 131 -3.01 7.45 -3.02
CA LEU A 131 -3.88 7.64 -1.85
C LEU A 131 -5.18 6.83 -1.95
N SER A 132 -5.69 6.61 -3.15
CA SER A 132 -6.91 5.83 -3.37
C SER A 132 -6.77 4.34 -3.01
N ASN A 133 -5.53 3.87 -2.84
CA ASN A 133 -5.19 2.49 -2.54
C ASN A 133 -4.97 2.22 -1.04
N PHE A 134 -4.53 3.23 -0.28
CA PHE A 134 -4.12 3.07 1.12
C PHE A 134 -5.23 2.61 2.06
N ALA A 135 -6.49 3.01 1.81
CA ALA A 135 -7.60 2.60 2.65
C ALA A 135 -7.82 1.07 2.63
N GLU A 136 -7.72 0.45 1.44
CA GLU A 136 -7.91 -1.00 1.30
C GLU A 136 -6.75 -1.78 1.90
N TRP A 137 -5.51 -1.36 1.60
CA TRP A 137 -4.32 -1.94 2.22
C TRP A 137 -4.39 -1.93 3.75
N GLY A 138 -4.76 -0.78 4.34
CA GLY A 138 -4.90 -0.62 5.79
C GLY A 138 -6.00 -1.50 6.38
N GLU A 139 -7.16 -1.60 5.72
CA GLU A 139 -8.25 -2.48 6.14
C GLU A 139 -7.81 -3.96 6.13
N TYR A 140 -7.15 -4.40 5.06
CA TYR A 140 -6.63 -5.77 4.98
C TYR A 140 -5.58 -6.03 6.06
N CYS A 141 -4.63 -5.11 6.28
CA CYS A 141 -3.63 -5.24 7.33
C CYS A 141 -4.27 -5.36 8.73
N SER A 142 -5.27 -4.51 9.03
CA SER A 142 -6.00 -4.57 10.31
C SER A 142 -6.68 -5.93 10.50
N ARG A 143 -7.34 -6.47 9.47
CA ARG A 143 -8.01 -7.77 9.52
C ARG A 143 -7.01 -8.91 9.72
N VAL A 144 -5.90 -8.91 9.00
CA VAL A 144 -4.83 -9.92 9.14
C VAL A 144 -4.22 -9.86 10.54
N SER A 145 -3.95 -8.66 11.08
CA SER A 145 -3.45 -8.49 12.46
C SER A 145 -4.38 -9.13 13.49
N SER A 146 -5.69 -8.86 13.37
CA SER A 146 -6.71 -9.45 14.25
C SER A 146 -6.69 -10.98 14.20
N VAL A 147 -6.67 -11.55 12.98
CA VAL A 147 -6.62 -13.01 12.78
C VAL A 147 -5.37 -13.63 13.42
N LEU A 148 -4.19 -13.03 13.22
CA LEU A 148 -2.94 -13.55 13.78
C LEU A 148 -2.94 -13.55 15.32
N ARG A 149 -3.50 -12.52 15.94
CA ARG A 149 -3.62 -12.44 17.40
C ARG A 149 -4.64 -13.42 17.94
N GLU A 150 -5.85 -13.41 17.39
CA GLU A 150 -6.99 -14.16 17.94
C GLU A 150 -6.88 -15.66 17.68
N ARG A 151 -6.43 -16.08 16.49
CA ARG A 151 -6.37 -17.51 16.11
C ARG A 151 -5.01 -18.14 16.36
N HIS A 152 -3.93 -17.36 16.27
CA HIS A 152 -2.57 -17.89 16.31
C HIS A 152 -1.75 -17.38 17.51
N GLY A 153 -2.28 -16.47 18.32
CA GLY A 153 -1.65 -16.02 19.56
C GLY A 153 -0.38 -15.19 19.35
N LEU A 154 -0.20 -14.59 18.17
CA LEU A 154 0.93 -13.69 17.90
C LEU A 154 0.82 -12.43 18.76
N ASP A 155 1.96 -11.92 19.21
CA ASP A 155 2.03 -10.73 20.06
C ASP A 155 2.07 -9.42 19.24
N ALA A 156 2.08 -8.29 19.95
CA ALA A 156 2.11 -6.97 19.32
C ALA A 156 3.41 -6.70 18.54
N THR A 157 4.52 -7.33 18.90
CA THR A 157 5.78 -7.18 18.17
C THR A 157 5.71 -7.89 16.82
N ALA A 158 5.14 -9.11 16.78
CA ALA A 158 4.96 -9.87 15.56
C ALA A 158 3.95 -9.21 14.59
N THR A 159 2.93 -8.51 15.09
CA THR A 159 1.93 -7.86 14.22
C THR A 159 2.20 -6.38 13.92
N ALA A 160 3.28 -5.81 14.45
CA ALA A 160 3.53 -4.36 14.40
C ALA A 160 3.50 -3.76 12.99
N PHE A 161 4.01 -4.49 11.98
CA PHE A 161 3.94 -4.08 10.57
C PHE A 161 2.49 -3.88 10.10
N LEU A 162 1.62 -4.83 10.42
CA LEU A 162 0.21 -4.79 10.02
C LEU A 162 -0.54 -3.71 10.79
N ASP A 163 -0.25 -3.55 12.08
CA ASP A 163 -0.85 -2.51 12.91
C ASP A 163 -0.44 -1.10 12.44
N PHE A 164 0.79 -0.93 11.97
CA PHE A 164 1.28 0.34 11.43
C PHE A 164 0.40 0.85 10.28
N PHE A 165 0.05 -0.04 9.34
CA PHE A 165 -0.82 0.32 8.21
C PHE A 165 -2.32 0.30 8.56
N GLY A 166 -2.73 -0.49 9.56
CA GLY A 166 -4.13 -0.52 10.02
C GLY A 166 -4.53 0.67 10.90
N ALA A 167 -3.55 1.44 11.41
CA ALA A 167 -3.80 2.58 12.28
C ALA A 167 -4.25 3.84 11.50
N SER A 168 -5.08 4.66 12.14
CA SER A 168 -5.43 5.99 11.62
C SER A 168 -4.20 6.89 11.53
N ASN A 169 -4.06 7.65 10.45
CA ASN A 169 -2.93 8.56 10.25
C ASN A 169 -3.42 9.99 9.90
N PRO A 170 -3.75 10.82 10.92
CA PRO A 170 -4.28 12.17 10.69
C PRO A 170 -3.33 13.10 9.93
N GLU A 171 -2.03 12.87 10.04
CA GLU A 171 -1.03 13.67 9.32
C GLU A 171 -0.99 13.32 7.83
N LEU A 172 -1.12 12.03 7.49
CA LEU A 172 -1.31 11.60 6.11
C LEU A 172 -2.57 12.23 5.51
N ASP A 173 -3.69 12.23 6.25
CA ASP A 173 -4.94 12.86 5.80
C ASP A 173 -4.77 14.37 5.53
N ARG A 174 -4.02 15.05 6.40
CA ARG A 174 -3.70 16.47 6.27
C ARG A 174 -2.85 16.75 5.02
N LEU A 175 -1.79 15.98 4.82
CA LEU A 175 -0.89 16.10 3.68
C LEU A 175 -1.59 15.75 2.35
N ALA A 176 -2.42 14.69 2.36
CA ALA A 176 -3.25 14.31 1.23
C ALA A 176 -4.19 15.45 0.82
N ALA A 177 -4.90 16.05 1.79
CA ALA A 177 -5.79 17.17 1.53
C ALA A 177 -5.04 18.39 0.96
N ALA A 178 -3.84 18.68 1.46
CA ALA A 178 -3.00 19.78 0.97
C ALA A 178 -2.51 19.52 -0.47
N ALA A 179 -2.02 18.32 -0.76
CA ALA A 179 -1.55 17.94 -2.10
C ALA A 179 -2.67 17.99 -3.15
N ILE A 180 -3.87 17.52 -2.79
CA ILE A 180 -5.05 17.60 -3.67
C ILE A 180 -5.42 19.06 -3.94
N GLN A 181 -5.44 19.91 -2.91
CA GLN A 181 -5.78 21.32 -3.07
C GLN A 181 -4.75 22.04 -3.95
N GLU A 182 -3.45 21.81 -3.73
CA GLU A 182 -2.37 22.35 -4.55
C GLU A 182 -2.50 21.93 -6.02
N GLY A 183 -2.82 20.66 -6.27
CA GLY A 183 -3.07 20.16 -7.63
C GLY A 183 -4.24 20.87 -8.31
N LEU A 184 -5.34 21.10 -7.59
CA LEU A 184 -6.52 21.79 -8.11
C LEU A 184 -6.22 23.26 -8.39
N ASP A 185 -5.55 23.95 -7.45
CA ASP A 185 -5.24 25.38 -7.55
C ASP A 185 -4.26 25.68 -8.70
N SER A 186 -3.32 24.76 -8.95
CA SER A 186 -2.36 24.86 -10.06
C SER A 186 -2.93 24.42 -11.41
N GLY A 187 -4.10 23.75 -11.42
CA GLY A 187 -4.66 23.12 -12.61
C GLY A 187 -3.91 21.87 -13.08
N ALA A 188 -3.00 21.32 -12.27
CA ALA A 188 -2.30 20.07 -12.56
C ALA A 188 -3.27 18.87 -12.59
N ILE A 189 -4.38 18.97 -11.86
CA ILE A 189 -5.47 18.00 -11.85
C ILE A 189 -6.81 18.70 -12.04
N THR A 190 -7.78 17.96 -12.58
CA THR A 190 -9.19 18.38 -12.66
C THR A 190 -10.08 17.34 -12.00
N ASP A 191 -11.26 17.75 -11.54
CA ASP A 191 -12.26 16.79 -11.07
C ASP A 191 -12.60 15.78 -12.19
N GLY A 192 -12.60 14.50 -11.86
CA GLY A 192 -12.83 13.41 -12.82
C GLY A 192 -11.70 13.19 -13.84
N ASP A 193 -10.46 13.61 -13.57
CA ASP A 193 -9.34 13.40 -14.50
C ASP A 193 -9.19 11.91 -14.90
N PRO A 194 -9.26 11.58 -16.22
CA PRO A 194 -9.24 10.20 -16.69
C PRO A 194 -7.89 9.49 -16.45
N GLU A 195 -6.79 10.22 -16.30
CA GLU A 195 -5.49 9.63 -15.99
C GLU A 195 -5.42 9.18 -14.52
N ILE A 196 -5.94 9.99 -13.59
CA ILE A 196 -6.04 9.61 -12.17
C ILE A 196 -6.88 8.33 -12.05
N LEU A 197 -8.05 8.30 -12.69
CA LEU A 197 -8.92 7.12 -12.75
C LEU A 197 -8.18 5.88 -13.29
N ARG A 198 -7.38 6.05 -14.35
CA ARG A 198 -6.61 4.96 -14.94
C ARG A 198 -5.54 4.44 -13.98
N TYR A 199 -4.77 5.33 -13.36
CA TYR A 199 -3.70 4.96 -12.44
C TYR A 199 -4.25 4.30 -11.18
N ALA A 200 -5.33 4.83 -10.60
CA ALA A 200 -6.00 4.23 -9.44
C ALA A 200 -6.48 2.80 -9.74
N ARG A 201 -7.05 2.56 -10.93
CA ARG A 201 -7.46 1.21 -11.36
C ARG A 201 -6.27 0.27 -11.54
N LEU A 202 -5.17 0.74 -12.10
CA LEU A 202 -3.95 -0.06 -12.26
C LEU A 202 -3.35 -0.46 -10.91
N LEU A 203 -3.16 0.51 -10.01
CA LEU A 203 -2.58 0.25 -8.68
C LEU A 203 -3.44 -0.74 -7.89
N ARG A 204 -4.76 -0.57 -7.92
CA ARG A 204 -5.71 -1.51 -7.29
C ARG A 204 -5.63 -2.92 -7.89
N ALA A 205 -5.57 -3.05 -9.21
CA ALA A 205 -5.42 -4.35 -9.86
C ALA A 205 -4.09 -5.02 -9.46
N TYR A 206 -3.01 -4.25 -9.37
CA TYR A 206 -1.73 -4.76 -8.90
C TYR A 206 -1.75 -5.17 -7.42
N GLU A 207 -2.43 -4.41 -6.55
CA GLU A 207 -2.61 -4.81 -5.15
C GLU A 207 -3.41 -6.12 -5.05
N HIS A 208 -4.51 -6.26 -5.81
CA HIS A 208 -5.25 -7.53 -5.83
C HIS A 208 -4.42 -8.68 -6.36
N GLN A 209 -3.59 -8.45 -7.37
CA GLN A 209 -2.65 -9.46 -7.86
C GLN A 209 -1.64 -9.85 -6.77
N PHE A 210 -1.15 -8.91 -5.96
CA PHE A 210 -0.29 -9.19 -4.81
C PHE A 210 -0.99 -10.14 -3.82
N TRP A 211 -2.17 -9.77 -3.33
CA TRP A 211 -2.92 -10.59 -2.38
C TRP A 211 -3.29 -11.96 -2.93
N ASN A 212 -3.67 -12.03 -4.21
CA ASN A 212 -4.09 -13.28 -4.85
C ASN A 212 -2.91 -14.18 -5.23
N THR A 213 -1.72 -13.62 -5.45
CA THR A 213 -0.49 -14.40 -5.61
C THR A 213 -0.14 -15.08 -4.29
N LEU A 214 -0.23 -14.35 -3.18
CA LEU A 214 -0.02 -14.91 -1.83
C LEU A 214 -1.09 -15.94 -1.44
N ALA A 215 -2.33 -15.79 -1.90
CA ALA A 215 -3.37 -16.80 -1.66
C ALA A 215 -3.05 -18.19 -2.25
N GLY A 216 -2.09 -18.28 -3.18
CA GLY A 216 -1.59 -19.54 -3.75
C GLY A 216 -0.34 -20.11 -3.06
N PHE A 217 0.15 -19.48 -1.98
CA PHE A 217 1.31 -19.92 -1.20
C PHE A 217 0.97 -21.10 -0.29
#